data_AF-A0A8S1GMZ9-F1
#
_entry.id   AF-A0A8S1GMZ9-F1
#
_cell.length_a   1.000
_cell.length_b   1.000
_cell.length_c   1.000
_cell.angle_alpha   90.00
_cell.angle_beta   90.00
_cell.angle_gamma   90.00
#
_symmetry.space_group_name_H-M   'P 1'
#
loop_
_entity.id
_entity.type
_entity.pdbx_description
1 polymer ?
#
loop_
_entity_poly.entity_id
_entity_poly.type
_entity_poly.pdbx_seq_one_letter_code
_entity_poly.pdbx_strand_id
1 'polypeptide(L)'
;MSFYVNGCDPKKTSYPTGIYFELKKSSPFRNFDAVQSLVIQCAMPDENGTANEEIRYPQSQKVRKWTAHAGRNRFLLNGNVILSRKNNVFVLTIFLMSTTLTLFFIFEGPYYWKICPAIPIAAAILALFATSNFFATAFADPGILPRAENLEVIELDRQHVESVSAEFADEEGTSERTSRVAVRTKDVSINGQPIRLKYCYTCRLFRPPRSSHCSVCDNCVLIFDHHCPWVGNCVGQRNYRYFYLFVCSLTLLVISLFTASLTHICLLSKQMTFVDAIKHTPVSLVITTVCFFSIWSLMGLSGFHSYLLASSLTTNEDMKGTFRNKNRPQTPNAPVVRNPYTFGILSNCSNRLCSSQTPSVLDPTGEVILAPYVMRPKAVAHVTDETERISRYDHRITVNN
;
A
#
# COMPACT_ATOMS: atom_id res chain seq x y z
N MET A 1 -20.08 -16.18 -4.36
CA MET A 1 -19.25 -17.11 -5.18
C MET A 1 -18.12 -17.61 -4.30
N SER A 2 -18.21 -18.87 -3.87
CA SER A 2 -17.31 -19.46 -2.86
C SER A 2 -15.96 -19.77 -3.51
N PHE A 3 -14.91 -19.01 -3.15
CA PHE A 3 -13.56 -19.29 -3.62
C PHE A 3 -12.96 -20.43 -2.78
N TYR A 4 -13.33 -21.66 -3.14
CA TYR A 4 -12.55 -22.84 -2.79
C TYR A 4 -11.19 -22.72 -3.49
N VAL A 5 -10.16 -22.39 -2.71
CA VAL A 5 -8.77 -22.59 -3.10
C VAL A 5 -8.51 -24.10 -3.01
N ASN A 6 -9.02 -24.85 -3.98
CA ASN A 6 -8.62 -26.24 -4.23
C ASN A 6 -7.36 -26.21 -5.11
N GLY A 7 -6.30 -26.85 -4.62
CA GLY A 7 -5.02 -26.98 -5.32
C GLY A 7 -3.86 -26.39 -4.51
N CYS A 8 -3.29 -27.23 -3.64
CA CYS A 8 -1.99 -27.00 -3.02
C CYS A 8 -0.90 -26.95 -4.11
N ASP A 9 -0.55 -25.74 -4.56
CA ASP A 9 0.74 -25.46 -5.19
C ASP A 9 1.67 -24.91 -4.09
N PRO A 10 2.77 -25.60 -3.74
CA PRO A 10 3.72 -25.12 -2.74
C PRO A 10 4.36 -23.75 -3.08
N LYS A 11 4.18 -23.23 -4.31
CA LYS A 11 4.57 -21.86 -4.68
C LYS A 11 3.59 -20.76 -4.23
N LYS A 12 2.35 -21.11 -3.84
CA LYS A 12 1.32 -20.12 -3.41
C LYS A 12 1.33 -19.84 -1.90
N THR A 13 1.86 -20.74 -1.08
CA THR A 13 1.94 -20.59 0.39
C THR A 13 3.08 -19.68 0.86
N SER A 14 4.08 -19.43 0.00
CA SER A 14 5.20 -18.51 0.30
C SER A 14 4.96 -17.06 -0.12
N TYR A 15 3.87 -16.77 -0.84
CA TYR A 15 3.54 -15.42 -1.29
C TYR A 15 2.81 -14.62 -0.18
N PRO A 16 3.11 -13.32 0.04
CA PRO A 16 2.49 -12.51 1.09
C PRO A 16 0.96 -12.53 1.13
N THR A 17 0.31 -12.66 -0.03
CA THR A 17 -1.16 -12.79 -0.14
C THR A 17 -1.65 -14.15 0.36
N GLY A 18 -0.94 -15.24 0.07
CA GLY A 18 -1.26 -16.57 0.57
C GLY A 18 -1.18 -16.63 2.08
N ILE A 19 -0.11 -16.06 2.65
CA ILE A 19 0.10 -15.94 4.09
C ILE A 19 -0.99 -15.09 4.74
N TYR A 20 -1.41 -13.98 4.11
CA TYR A 20 -2.57 -13.23 4.60
C TYR A 20 -3.83 -14.10 4.73
N PHE A 21 -4.14 -14.92 3.71
CA PHE A 21 -5.30 -15.81 3.77
C PHE A 21 -5.14 -16.94 4.79
N GLU A 22 -3.93 -17.46 5.00
CA GLU A 22 -3.64 -18.42 6.08
C GLU A 22 -3.81 -17.80 7.47
N LEU A 23 -3.34 -16.56 7.66
CA LEU A 23 -3.58 -15.79 8.88
C LEU A 23 -5.09 -15.58 9.12
N LYS A 24 -5.87 -15.36 8.06
CA LYS A 24 -7.34 -15.28 8.15
C LYS A 24 -8.00 -16.63 8.42
N LYS A 25 -7.54 -17.72 7.79
CA LYS A 25 -8.08 -19.10 7.97
C LYS A 25 -7.82 -19.66 9.37
N SER A 26 -6.70 -19.27 9.98
CA SER A 26 -6.38 -19.62 11.37
C SER A 26 -7.20 -18.81 12.39
N SER A 27 -7.95 -17.79 11.96
CA SER A 27 -8.97 -17.16 12.79
C SER A 27 -10.23 -18.05 12.77
N PRO A 28 -10.74 -18.54 13.92
CA PRO A 28 -11.80 -19.56 14.01
C PRO A 28 -13.20 -19.11 13.55
N PHE A 29 -13.35 -17.96 12.89
CA PHE A 29 -14.61 -17.46 12.36
C PHE A 29 -14.99 -18.13 11.03
N ARG A 30 -15.46 -19.37 11.10
CA ARG A 30 -16.33 -19.96 10.07
C ARG A 30 -17.78 -20.15 10.52
N ASN A 31 -18.08 -20.06 11.81
CA ASN A 31 -19.45 -20.15 12.32
C ASN A 31 -19.90 -18.81 12.90
N PHE A 32 -20.59 -18.02 12.08
CA PHE A 32 -21.31 -16.82 12.51
C PHE A 32 -22.27 -17.14 13.68
N ASP A 33 -22.86 -18.35 13.67
CA ASP A 33 -23.81 -18.84 14.68
C ASP A 33 -23.18 -19.05 16.07
N ALA A 34 -21.89 -19.40 16.13
CA ALA A 34 -21.21 -19.63 17.42
C ALA A 34 -20.95 -18.32 18.18
N VAL A 35 -20.82 -17.21 17.47
CA VAL A 35 -20.46 -15.92 18.09
C VAL A 35 -21.64 -15.01 18.32
N GLN A 36 -22.71 -15.17 17.55
CA GLN A 36 -24.00 -14.68 17.98
C GLN A 36 -24.38 -15.32 19.33
N SER A 37 -24.13 -16.63 19.49
CA SER A 37 -24.33 -17.35 20.76
C SER A 37 -23.45 -16.81 21.91
N LEU A 38 -22.16 -16.51 21.67
CA LEU A 38 -21.23 -15.99 22.69
C LEU A 38 -21.51 -14.53 23.10
N VAL A 39 -21.93 -13.68 22.15
CA VAL A 39 -22.39 -12.31 22.45
C VAL A 39 -23.73 -12.33 23.19
N ILE A 40 -24.61 -13.29 22.88
CA ILE A 40 -25.85 -13.53 23.62
C ILE A 40 -25.57 -14.05 25.04
N GLN A 41 -24.54 -14.89 25.23
CA GLN A 41 -24.17 -15.43 26.55
C GLN A 41 -23.61 -14.38 27.52
N CYS A 42 -22.95 -13.33 27.01
CA CYS A 42 -22.51 -12.20 27.83
C CYS A 42 -23.65 -11.20 28.16
N ALA A 43 -24.86 -11.44 27.64
CA ALA A 43 -26.04 -10.59 27.84
C ALA A 43 -27.15 -11.32 28.64
N MET A 44 -26.78 -12.30 29.47
CA MET A 44 -27.72 -12.91 30.42
C MET A 44 -27.91 -11.94 31.61
N PRO A 45 -29.16 -11.64 32.01
CA PRO A 45 -29.44 -10.73 33.11
C PRO A 45 -29.09 -11.36 34.46
N ASP A 46 -28.71 -10.51 35.41
CA ASP A 46 -28.62 -10.87 36.83
C ASP A 46 -30.00 -11.34 37.33
N GLU A 47 -30.02 -12.25 38.31
CA GLU A 47 -31.23 -12.98 38.82
C GLU A 47 -32.38 -12.11 39.37
N ASN A 48 -32.31 -10.77 39.30
CA ASN A 48 -33.39 -9.89 39.75
C ASN A 48 -34.18 -9.31 38.58
N GLY A 49 -35.28 -9.98 38.25
CA GLY A 49 -36.18 -9.65 37.14
C GLY A 49 -36.79 -8.25 37.18
N THR A 50 -36.18 -7.31 36.45
CA THR A 50 -36.83 -6.06 36.04
C THR A 50 -36.79 -5.91 34.52
N ALA A 51 -37.99 -5.94 33.93
CA ALA A 51 -38.41 -5.53 32.59
C ALA A 51 -37.44 -5.75 31.42
N ASN A 52 -37.83 -6.68 30.53
CA ASN A 52 -37.33 -6.83 29.16
C ASN A 52 -37.42 -5.50 28.39
N GLU A 53 -36.36 -4.70 28.39
CA GLU A 53 -36.07 -3.85 27.23
C GLU A 53 -35.67 -4.80 26.10
N GLU A 54 -36.57 -5.00 25.14
CA GLU A 54 -36.22 -5.63 23.86
C GLU A 54 -34.97 -4.92 23.32
N ILE A 55 -33.84 -5.62 23.30
CA ILE A 55 -32.64 -5.18 22.59
C ILE A 55 -33.04 -5.11 21.11
N ARG A 56 -33.47 -3.93 20.66
CA ARG A 56 -33.78 -3.66 19.26
C ARG A 56 -32.47 -3.64 18.50
N TYR A 57 -32.10 -4.78 17.93
CA TYR A 57 -30.98 -4.84 17.00
C TYR A 57 -31.29 -3.89 15.82
N PRO A 58 -30.46 -2.86 15.57
CA PRO A 58 -30.57 -2.06 14.35
C PRO A 58 -30.68 -2.99 13.15
N GLN A 59 -31.62 -2.70 12.23
CA GLN A 59 -31.69 -3.44 10.97
C GLN A 59 -30.33 -3.41 10.29
N SER A 60 -29.85 -4.60 9.95
CA SER A 60 -28.52 -4.77 9.38
C SER A 60 -28.50 -4.17 7.97
N GLN A 61 -27.89 -2.99 7.83
CA GLN A 61 -27.83 -2.31 6.56
C GLN A 61 -26.69 -2.89 5.71
N LYS A 62 -27.03 -3.41 4.53
CA LYS A 62 -26.05 -3.78 3.51
C LYS A 62 -25.49 -2.52 2.87
N VAL A 63 -24.18 -2.32 2.96
CA VAL A 63 -23.47 -1.20 2.34
C VAL A 63 -22.30 -1.71 1.50
N ARG A 64 -21.82 -0.88 0.57
CA ARG A 64 -20.61 -1.21 -0.20
C ARG A 64 -19.37 -1.10 0.69
N LYS A 65 -18.41 -2.00 0.53
CA LYS A 65 -17.18 -2.00 1.35
C LYS A 65 -16.39 -0.70 1.22
N TRP A 66 -16.38 -0.08 0.04
CA TRP A 66 -15.71 1.21 -0.17
C TRP A 66 -16.34 2.36 0.62
N THR A 67 -17.66 2.34 0.88
CA THR A 67 -18.33 3.40 1.68
C THR A 67 -18.04 3.25 3.16
N ALA A 68 -17.85 2.00 3.62
CA ALA A 68 -17.50 1.68 5.00
C ALA A 68 -15.98 1.65 5.26
N HIS A 69 -15.15 1.96 4.25
CA HIS A 69 -13.70 1.86 4.38
C HIS A 69 -13.14 2.94 5.30
N ALA A 70 -12.54 2.53 6.43
CA ALA A 70 -12.05 3.44 7.46
C ALA A 70 -10.72 4.17 7.15
N GLY A 71 -10.05 3.86 6.02
CA GLY A 71 -8.82 4.54 5.61
C GLY A 71 -9.06 5.95 5.03
N ARG A 72 -7.96 6.66 4.74
CA ARG A 72 -8.00 8.04 4.20
C ARG A 72 -8.05 8.09 2.66
N ASN A 73 -8.20 6.95 2.00
CA ASN A 73 -8.36 6.91 0.55
C ASN A 73 -9.70 7.52 0.12
N ARG A 74 -9.71 8.18 -1.04
CA ARG A 74 -10.93 8.59 -1.75
C ARG A 74 -11.27 7.51 -2.76
N PHE A 75 -12.52 7.07 -2.74
CA PHE A 75 -13.08 6.12 -3.70
C PHE A 75 -13.96 6.87 -4.67
N LEU A 76 -13.73 6.65 -5.97
CA LEU A 76 -14.53 7.23 -7.05
C LEU A 76 -15.06 6.10 -7.94
N LEU A 77 -16.04 6.40 -8.79
CA LEU A 77 -16.65 5.45 -9.74
C LEU A 77 -17.10 4.14 -9.07
N ASN A 78 -17.89 4.24 -7.99
CA ASN A 78 -18.39 3.11 -7.20
C ASN A 78 -17.30 2.22 -6.58
N GLY A 79 -16.13 2.80 -6.28
CA GLY A 79 -15.01 2.09 -5.65
C GLY A 79 -13.97 1.54 -6.62
N ASN A 80 -14.14 1.75 -7.92
CA ASN A 80 -13.19 1.29 -8.95
C ASN A 80 -11.92 2.15 -9.03
N VAL A 81 -11.99 3.41 -8.58
CA VAL A 81 -10.85 4.32 -8.55
C VAL A 81 -10.50 4.63 -7.11
N ILE A 82 -9.24 4.39 -6.74
CA ILE A 82 -8.72 4.61 -5.40
C ILE A 82 -7.60 5.64 -5.49
N LEU A 83 -7.75 6.75 -4.77
CA LEU A 83 -6.75 7.81 -4.69
C LEU A 83 -6.45 8.14 -3.23
N SER A 84 -5.28 8.72 -2.97
CA SER A 84 -4.99 9.34 -1.69
C SER A 84 -5.81 10.63 -1.52
N ARG A 85 -6.15 10.98 -0.28
CA ARG A 85 -6.81 12.25 0.02
C ARG A 85 -5.95 13.46 -0.36
N LYS A 86 -4.61 13.35 -0.27
CA LYS A 86 -3.66 14.40 -0.67
C LYS A 86 -3.21 14.14 -2.12
N ASN A 87 -3.78 14.85 -3.08
CA ASN A 87 -3.55 14.63 -4.52
C ASN A 87 -3.05 15.88 -5.28
N ASN A 88 -2.59 16.92 -4.59
CA ASN A 88 -2.12 18.15 -5.24
C ASN A 88 -0.94 17.90 -6.21
N VAL A 89 0.05 17.12 -5.77
CA VAL A 89 1.22 16.78 -6.60
C VAL A 89 0.82 15.91 -7.80
N PHE A 90 -0.19 15.05 -7.64
CA PHE A 90 -0.76 14.28 -8.74
C PHE A 90 -1.38 15.16 -9.82
N VAL A 91 -2.13 16.19 -9.44
CA VAL A 91 -2.69 17.18 -10.39
C VAL A 91 -1.58 17.93 -11.10
N LEU A 92 -0.51 18.30 -10.38
CA LEU A 92 0.68 18.91 -10.99
C LEU A 92 1.34 17.97 -12.01
N THR A 93 1.45 16.66 -11.73
CA THR A 93 1.98 15.68 -12.70
C THR A 93 1.16 15.66 -13.99
N ILE A 94 -0.17 15.63 -13.89
CA ILE A 94 -1.07 15.67 -15.06
C ILE A 94 -0.84 16.95 -15.85
N PHE A 95 -0.81 18.09 -15.16
CA PHE A 95 -0.58 19.38 -15.80
C PHE A 95 0.74 19.43 -16.56
N LEU A 96 1.85 19.02 -15.94
CA LEU A 96 3.18 19.02 -16.56
C LEU A 96 3.23 18.06 -17.77
N MET A 97 2.69 16.86 -17.61
CA MET A 97 2.68 15.85 -18.67
C MET A 97 1.83 16.29 -19.87
N SER A 98 0.59 16.71 -19.62
CA SER A 98 -0.31 17.18 -20.67
C SER A 98 0.21 18.44 -21.37
N THR A 99 0.70 19.44 -20.61
CA THR A 99 1.21 20.69 -21.20
C THR A 99 2.41 20.42 -22.10
N THR A 100 3.39 19.63 -21.63
CA THR A 100 4.60 19.33 -22.42
C THR A 100 4.26 18.58 -23.70
N LEU A 101 3.34 17.61 -23.63
CA LEU A 101 2.86 16.88 -24.80
C LEU A 101 2.10 17.77 -25.78
N THR A 102 1.19 18.60 -25.29
CA THR A 102 0.44 19.55 -26.11
C THR A 102 1.36 20.53 -26.81
N LEU A 103 2.35 21.10 -26.11
CA LEU A 103 3.35 21.99 -26.70
C LEU A 103 4.13 21.28 -27.82
N PHE A 104 4.59 20.05 -27.58
CA PHE A 104 5.31 19.29 -28.60
C PHE A 104 4.46 19.03 -29.85
N PHE A 105 3.26 18.47 -29.70
CA PHE A 105 2.43 18.10 -30.84
C PHE A 105 1.89 19.28 -31.63
N ILE A 106 1.63 20.42 -30.98
CA ILE A 106 1.12 21.61 -31.67
C ILE A 106 2.25 22.35 -32.40
N PHE A 107 3.40 22.55 -31.75
CA PHE A 107 4.44 23.44 -32.28
C PHE A 107 5.54 22.70 -33.04
N GLU A 108 5.93 21.50 -32.61
CA GLU A 108 7.00 20.73 -33.27
C GLU A 108 6.45 19.60 -34.15
N GLY A 109 5.29 19.06 -33.81
CA GLY A 109 4.59 18.03 -34.57
C GLY A 109 4.48 18.34 -36.07
N PRO A 110 4.01 19.53 -36.49
CA PRO A 110 3.91 19.89 -37.91
C PRO A 110 5.25 19.98 -38.63
N TYR A 111 6.32 20.40 -37.92
CA TYR A 111 7.67 20.44 -38.47
C TYR A 111 8.17 19.01 -38.76
N TYR A 112 8.08 18.13 -37.77
CA TYR A 112 8.49 16.74 -37.94
C TYR A 112 7.59 15.94 -38.88
N TRP A 113 6.31 16.29 -39.00
CA TRP A 113 5.42 15.65 -39.97
C TRP A 113 5.92 15.82 -41.41
N LYS A 114 6.51 16.98 -41.75
CA LYS A 114 7.06 17.24 -43.09
C LYS A 114 8.39 16.52 -43.35
N ILE A 115 9.16 16.24 -42.30
CA ILE A 115 10.50 15.65 -42.42
C ILE A 115 10.46 14.12 -42.22
N CYS A 116 9.86 13.67 -41.12
CA CYS A 116 9.77 12.28 -40.73
C CYS A 116 8.55 12.08 -39.80
N PRO A 117 7.36 11.70 -40.35
CA PRO A 117 6.17 11.42 -39.56
C PRO A 117 6.35 10.34 -38.47
N ALA A 118 7.35 9.46 -38.60
CA ALA A 118 7.62 8.42 -37.62
C ALA A 118 7.98 8.98 -36.23
N ILE A 119 8.58 10.18 -36.15
CA ILE A 119 8.95 10.82 -34.87
C ILE A 119 7.70 11.16 -34.05
N PRO A 120 6.75 11.98 -34.53
CA PRO A 120 5.54 12.30 -33.78
C PRO A 120 4.66 11.06 -33.55
N ILE A 121 4.63 10.09 -34.49
CA ILE A 121 3.88 8.83 -34.29
C ILE A 121 4.48 8.02 -33.12
N ALA A 122 5.80 7.83 -33.08
CA ALA A 122 6.47 7.12 -32.00
C ALA A 122 6.29 7.84 -30.66
N ALA A 123 6.41 9.17 -30.64
CA ALA A 123 6.14 9.98 -29.46
C ALA A 123 4.70 9.83 -28.97
N ALA A 124 3.72 9.77 -29.87
CA ALA A 124 2.30 9.57 -29.51
C ALA A 124 2.06 8.19 -28.91
N ILE A 125 2.64 7.13 -29.48
CA ILE A 125 2.55 5.76 -28.94
C ILE A 125 3.17 5.70 -27.54
N LEU A 126 4.37 6.25 -27.37
CA LEU A 126 5.05 6.33 -26.07
C LEU A 126 4.24 7.13 -25.04
N ALA A 127 3.66 8.27 -25.45
CA ALA A 127 2.82 9.11 -24.60
C ALA A 127 1.55 8.39 -24.15
N LEU A 128 0.86 7.69 -25.06
CA LEU A 128 -0.31 6.89 -24.73
C LEU A 128 0.03 5.75 -23.76
N PHE A 129 1.15 5.05 -24.01
CA PHE A 129 1.61 3.97 -23.13
C PHE A 129 1.99 4.49 -21.73
N ALA A 130 2.75 5.58 -21.64
CA ALA A 130 3.14 6.20 -20.38
C ALA A 130 1.92 6.71 -19.61
N THR A 131 1.00 7.40 -20.28
CA THR A 131 -0.24 7.94 -19.69
C THR A 131 -1.16 6.82 -19.19
N SER A 132 -1.29 5.73 -19.95
CA SER A 132 -2.10 4.57 -19.55
C SER A 132 -1.53 3.92 -18.28
N ASN A 133 -0.21 3.72 -18.22
CA ASN A 133 0.45 3.16 -17.04
C ASN A 133 0.40 4.13 -15.84
N PHE A 134 0.48 5.45 -16.07
CA PHE A 134 0.31 6.46 -15.04
C PHE A 134 -1.06 6.33 -14.36
N PHE A 135 -2.14 6.29 -15.14
CA PHE A 135 -3.49 6.16 -14.60
C PHE A 135 -3.75 4.77 -14.00
N ALA A 136 -3.24 3.70 -14.61
CA ALA A 136 -3.30 2.36 -14.04
C ALA A 136 -2.58 2.27 -12.68
N THR A 137 -1.50 3.03 -12.49
CA THR A 137 -0.82 3.14 -11.20
C THR A 137 -1.63 3.95 -10.21
N ALA A 138 -2.11 5.12 -10.64
CA ALA A 138 -2.78 6.10 -9.81
C ALA A 138 -4.11 5.58 -9.26
N PHE A 139 -4.91 4.93 -10.10
CA PHE A 139 -6.31 4.60 -9.77
C PHE A 139 -6.53 3.19 -9.25
N ALA A 140 -5.54 2.29 -9.41
CA ALA A 140 -5.68 0.92 -8.95
C ALA A 140 -5.63 0.79 -7.41
N ASP A 141 -6.26 -0.26 -6.90
CA ASP A 141 -5.97 -0.78 -5.56
C ASP A 141 -4.49 -1.21 -5.49
N PRO A 142 -3.64 -0.62 -4.64
CA PRO A 142 -2.24 -1.00 -4.51
C PRO A 142 -2.03 -2.35 -3.81
N GLY A 143 -3.09 -2.93 -3.25
CA GLY A 143 -3.07 -4.12 -2.39
C GLY A 143 -3.41 -3.78 -0.95
N ILE A 144 -4.44 -2.96 -0.73
CA ILE A 144 -4.91 -2.57 0.60
C ILE A 144 -5.43 -3.82 1.34
N LEU A 145 -5.00 -3.98 2.59
CA LEU A 145 -5.50 -5.00 3.50
C LEU A 145 -6.74 -4.47 4.25
N PRO A 146 -7.86 -5.20 4.26
CA PRO A 146 -9.00 -4.92 5.13
C PRO A 146 -8.55 -4.84 6.59
N ARG A 147 -9.14 -3.90 7.35
CA ARG A 147 -8.94 -3.85 8.80
C ARG A 147 -9.60 -5.06 9.45
N ALA A 148 -9.03 -5.54 10.55
CA ALA A 148 -9.67 -6.62 11.31
C ALA A 148 -11.00 -6.17 11.90
N GLU A 149 -11.97 -7.07 11.87
CA GLU A 149 -13.28 -6.87 12.49
C GLU A 149 -13.15 -6.92 14.03
N ASN A 150 -14.07 -6.32 14.77
CA ASN A 150 -13.99 -6.29 16.24
C ASN A 150 -13.90 -7.69 16.85
N LEU A 151 -14.63 -8.65 16.26
CA LEU A 151 -14.65 -10.05 16.66
C LEU A 151 -13.29 -10.74 16.47
N GLU A 152 -12.65 -10.50 15.33
CA GLU A 152 -11.30 -11.00 15.03
C GLU A 152 -10.28 -10.43 16.02
N VAL A 153 -10.45 -9.16 16.42
CA VAL A 153 -9.59 -8.55 17.44
C VAL A 153 -9.80 -9.20 18.80
N ILE A 154 -11.03 -9.35 19.25
CA ILE A 154 -11.34 -9.99 20.54
C ILE A 154 -10.74 -11.40 20.62
N GLU A 155 -10.83 -12.17 19.54
CA GLU A 155 -10.26 -13.51 19.49
C GLU A 155 -8.72 -13.50 19.49
N LEU A 156 -8.10 -12.58 18.74
CA LEU A 156 -6.66 -12.39 18.79
C LEU A 156 -6.18 -11.99 20.20
N ASP A 157 -6.98 -11.20 20.92
CA ASP A 157 -6.71 -10.80 22.30
C ASP A 157 -6.82 -12.01 23.24
N ARG A 158 -7.87 -12.83 23.11
CA ARG A 158 -8.08 -14.07 23.87
C ARG A 158 -6.93 -15.04 23.68
N GLN A 159 -6.56 -15.34 22.44
CA GLN A 159 -5.45 -16.24 22.11
C GLN A 159 -4.12 -15.74 22.67
N HIS A 160 -3.90 -14.42 22.64
CA HIS A 160 -2.68 -13.82 23.18
C HIS A 160 -2.62 -13.98 24.71
N VAL A 161 -3.71 -13.70 25.42
CA VAL A 161 -3.81 -13.91 26.87
C VAL A 161 -3.55 -15.38 27.22
N GLU A 162 -4.16 -16.32 26.48
CA GLU A 162 -3.94 -17.76 26.68
C GLU A 162 -2.48 -18.16 26.48
N SER A 163 -1.84 -17.72 25.38
CA SER A 163 -0.43 -18.04 25.13
C SER A 163 0.51 -17.51 26.21
N VAL A 164 0.23 -16.30 26.70
CA VAL A 164 1.04 -15.65 27.74
C VAL A 164 0.81 -16.36 29.08
N SER A 165 -0.43 -16.73 29.40
CA SER A 165 -0.73 -17.49 30.62
C SER A 165 -0.10 -18.88 30.65
N ALA A 166 0.01 -19.54 29.48
CA ALA A 166 0.69 -20.83 29.37
C ALA A 166 2.21 -20.71 29.56
N GLU A 167 2.85 -19.69 28.98
CA GLU A 167 4.29 -19.44 29.20
C GLU A 167 4.61 -19.16 30.68
N PHE A 168 3.72 -18.48 31.41
CA PHE A 168 3.89 -18.20 32.83
C PHE A 168 3.55 -19.38 33.76
N ALA A 169 2.79 -20.37 33.28
CA ALA A 169 2.46 -21.56 34.07
C ALA A 169 3.65 -22.54 34.21
N ASP A 170 4.64 -22.44 33.30
CA ASP A 170 5.83 -23.31 33.29
C ASP A 170 7.01 -22.77 34.12
N GLU A 171 6.97 -21.51 34.61
CA GLU A 171 7.97 -20.94 35.53
C GLU A 171 7.44 -20.88 36.97
N GLU A 172 7.54 -22.00 37.71
CA GLU A 172 7.37 -22.01 39.16
C GLU A 172 8.49 -21.21 39.83
N GLY A 173 8.18 -19.95 40.19
CA GLY A 173 8.89 -19.20 41.22
C GLY A 173 9.74 -18.03 40.73
N THR A 174 9.14 -16.85 40.66
CA THR A 174 9.53 -15.68 41.47
C THR A 174 8.58 -14.51 41.22
N SER A 175 8.11 -13.95 42.34
CA SER A 175 7.18 -12.83 42.44
C SER A 175 7.75 -11.52 41.88
N GLU A 176 6.84 -10.65 41.43
CA GLU A 176 7.03 -9.26 40.98
C GLU A 176 7.72 -9.02 39.63
N ARG A 177 6.96 -9.17 38.54
CA ARG A 177 7.24 -8.44 37.30
C ARG A 177 6.02 -7.66 36.85
N THR A 178 6.15 -6.33 36.87
CA THR A 178 5.25 -5.36 36.25
C THR A 178 4.73 -5.89 34.92
N SER A 179 3.40 -5.91 34.76
CA SER A 179 2.67 -6.29 33.55
C SER A 179 3.11 -5.42 32.36
N ARG A 180 4.24 -5.77 31.75
CA ARG A 180 4.65 -5.24 30.45
C ARG A 180 3.82 -6.03 29.46
N VAL A 181 2.73 -5.42 28.97
CA VAL A 181 1.89 -5.95 27.89
C VAL A 181 2.81 -6.57 26.83
N ALA A 182 2.81 -7.91 26.75
CA ALA A 182 3.69 -8.62 25.84
C ALA A 182 3.40 -8.15 24.41
N VAL A 183 4.44 -7.74 23.68
CA VAL A 183 4.27 -7.30 22.29
C VAL A 183 3.74 -8.50 21.50
N ARG A 184 2.58 -8.35 20.87
CA ARG A 184 2.01 -9.38 19.98
C ARG A 184 2.99 -9.65 18.83
N THR A 185 3.73 -10.75 18.93
CA THR A 185 4.64 -11.21 17.88
C THR A 185 4.17 -12.54 17.35
N LYS A 186 4.12 -12.67 16.02
CA LYS A 186 3.81 -13.92 15.33
C LYS A 186 4.94 -14.19 14.35
N ASP A 187 5.55 -15.35 14.42
CA ASP A 187 6.66 -15.72 13.53
C ASP A 187 6.13 -16.62 12.40
N VAL A 188 6.61 -16.40 11.18
CA VAL A 188 6.29 -17.22 9.99
C VAL A 188 7.59 -17.58 9.26
N SER A 189 7.69 -18.78 8.69
CA SER A 189 8.88 -19.19 7.94
C SER A 189 8.72 -18.93 6.45
N ILE A 190 9.69 -18.23 5.83
CA ILE A 190 9.77 -18.00 4.38
C ILE A 190 11.06 -18.60 3.87
N ASN A 191 10.97 -19.60 2.99
CA ASN A 191 12.14 -20.30 2.43
C ASN A 191 13.15 -20.73 3.52
N GLY A 192 12.64 -21.25 4.65
CA GLY A 192 13.44 -21.72 5.77
C GLY A 192 13.97 -20.63 6.71
N GLN A 193 13.68 -19.35 6.44
CA GLN A 193 14.05 -18.24 7.31
C GLN A 193 12.85 -17.77 8.15
N PRO A 194 12.96 -17.70 9.49
CA PRO A 194 11.91 -17.16 10.34
C PRO A 194 11.81 -15.64 10.18
N ILE A 195 10.59 -15.15 9.93
CA ILE A 195 10.25 -13.73 9.81
C ILE A 195 9.22 -13.38 10.87
N ARG A 196 9.57 -12.43 11.73
CA ARG A 196 8.69 -11.89 12.75
C ARG A 196 7.71 -10.87 12.16
N LEU A 197 6.43 -11.17 12.24
CA LEU A 197 5.36 -10.29 11.82
C LEU A 197 5.16 -9.16 12.84
N LYS A 198 4.89 -7.96 12.33
CA LYS A 198 4.59 -6.79 13.15
C LYS A 198 3.08 -6.60 13.23
N TYR A 199 2.55 -6.38 14.43
CA TYR A 199 1.16 -6.03 14.61
C TYR A 199 0.91 -4.56 14.21
N CYS A 200 -0.19 -4.30 13.51
CA CYS A 200 -0.66 -2.96 13.18
C CYS A 200 -1.82 -2.59 14.10
N TYR A 201 -1.62 -1.67 15.04
CA TYR A 201 -2.71 -1.23 15.93
C TYR A 201 -3.83 -0.49 15.18
N THR A 202 -3.48 0.33 14.19
CA THR A 202 -4.48 1.09 13.40
C THR A 202 -5.38 0.21 12.55
N CYS A 203 -4.82 -0.82 11.91
CA CYS A 203 -5.57 -1.76 11.07
C CYS A 203 -5.99 -3.03 11.84
N ARG A 204 -5.54 -3.16 13.09
CA ARG A 204 -5.80 -4.24 14.03
C ARG A 204 -5.46 -5.66 13.51
N LEU A 205 -4.40 -5.76 12.71
CA LEU A 205 -4.00 -7.02 12.07
C LEU A 205 -2.49 -7.26 12.18
N PHE A 206 -2.09 -8.54 12.19
CA PHE A 206 -0.70 -8.92 11.95
C PHE A 206 -0.36 -8.67 10.48
N ARG A 207 0.62 -7.78 10.24
CA ARG A 207 1.04 -7.39 8.90
C ARG A 207 1.69 -8.60 8.22
N PRO A 208 1.14 -9.12 7.10
CA PRO A 208 1.80 -10.14 6.30
C PRO A 208 3.23 -9.71 5.91
N PRO A 209 4.12 -10.66 5.57
CA PRO A 209 5.49 -10.32 5.18
C PRO A 209 5.51 -9.27 4.07
N ARG A 210 6.49 -8.35 4.13
CA ARG A 210 6.68 -7.23 3.19
C ARG A 210 5.55 -6.19 3.17
N SER A 211 4.51 -6.32 3.99
CA SER A 211 3.47 -5.31 4.11
C SER A 211 3.86 -4.21 5.11
N SER A 212 3.36 -2.99 4.91
CA SER A 212 3.59 -1.87 5.81
C SER A 212 2.38 -0.95 5.85
N HIS A 213 2.20 -0.24 6.97
CA HIS A 213 1.16 0.76 7.12
C HIS A 213 1.64 2.10 6.57
N CYS A 214 0.88 2.69 5.66
CA CYS A 214 1.07 4.04 5.17
C CYS A 214 0.18 5.00 5.98
N SER A 215 0.78 5.90 6.75
CA SER A 215 0.06 6.90 7.56
C SER A 215 -0.67 7.97 6.71
N VAL A 216 -0.23 8.19 5.47
CA VAL A 216 -0.86 9.15 4.56
C VAL A 216 -2.21 8.62 4.07
N CYS A 217 -2.22 7.37 3.58
CA CYS A 217 -3.44 6.69 3.14
C CYS A 217 -4.21 6.03 4.29
N ASP A 218 -3.60 5.92 5.47
CA ASP A 218 -4.13 5.25 6.66
C ASP A 218 -4.56 3.79 6.41
N ASN A 219 -3.67 3.04 5.75
CA ASN A 219 -3.92 1.69 5.30
C ASN A 219 -2.66 0.82 5.34
N CYS A 220 -2.81 -0.46 5.68
CA CYS A 220 -1.79 -1.46 5.43
C CYS A 220 -1.85 -1.90 3.96
N VAL A 221 -0.70 -1.92 3.29
CA VAL A 221 -0.57 -2.29 1.87
C VAL A 221 0.35 -3.50 1.74
N LEU A 222 -0.07 -4.49 0.96
CA LEU A 222 0.71 -5.68 0.63
C LEU A 222 1.91 -5.33 -0.25
N ILE A 223 3.08 -5.92 0.06
CA ILE A 223 4.36 -5.67 -0.61
C ILE A 223 4.55 -4.17 -0.85
N PHE A 224 4.44 -3.42 0.25
CA PHE A 224 4.43 -1.96 0.23
C PHE A 224 5.79 -1.45 -0.23
N ASP A 225 5.78 -0.64 -1.29
CA ASP A 225 6.99 -0.03 -1.81
C ASP A 225 7.17 1.37 -1.21
N HIS A 226 6.25 2.28 -1.51
CA HIS A 226 6.23 3.63 -0.96
C HIS A 226 4.86 4.29 -1.17
N HIS A 227 4.66 5.45 -0.56
CA HIS A 227 3.60 6.37 -0.94
C HIS A 227 4.15 7.37 -1.94
N CYS A 228 3.54 7.47 -3.13
CA CYS A 228 4.01 8.35 -4.18
C CYS A 228 3.05 9.54 -4.37
N PRO A 229 3.46 10.77 -3.99
CA PRO A 229 2.64 11.95 -4.20
C PRO A 229 2.37 12.24 -5.69
N TRP A 230 3.32 11.91 -6.57
CA TRP A 230 3.24 12.18 -8.01
C TRP A 230 2.16 11.37 -8.73
N VAL A 231 1.89 10.14 -8.29
CA VAL A 231 0.77 9.32 -8.78
C VAL A 231 -0.47 9.44 -7.90
N GLY A 232 -0.36 10.10 -6.75
CA GLY A 232 -1.48 10.33 -5.82
C GLY A 232 -1.95 9.06 -5.12
N ASN A 233 -1.11 8.03 -4.98
CA ASN A 233 -1.49 6.75 -4.38
C ASN A 233 -0.27 6.03 -3.78
N CYS A 234 -0.51 4.96 -3.00
CA CYS A 234 0.55 4.03 -2.63
C CYS A 234 0.96 3.20 -3.84
N VAL A 235 2.24 2.82 -3.89
CA VAL A 235 2.77 1.81 -4.79
C VAL A 235 2.99 0.54 -3.97
N GLY A 236 2.36 -0.55 -4.40
CA GLY A 236 2.35 -1.83 -3.70
C GLY A 236 2.22 -3.01 -4.66
N GLN A 237 1.88 -4.17 -4.12
CA GLN A 237 1.82 -5.43 -4.88
C GLN A 237 1.06 -5.34 -6.22
N ARG A 238 -0.10 -4.69 -6.23
CA ARG A 238 -1.05 -4.79 -7.35
C ARG A 238 -0.81 -3.74 -8.44
N ASN A 239 -0.13 -2.64 -8.14
CA ASN A 239 0.11 -1.55 -9.10
C ASN A 239 1.59 -1.28 -9.39
N TYR A 240 2.54 -1.95 -8.72
CA TYR A 240 3.98 -1.78 -8.96
C TYR A 240 4.38 -1.99 -10.43
N ARG A 241 3.77 -2.97 -11.13
CA ARG A 241 4.08 -3.22 -12.55
C ARG A 241 3.81 -1.99 -13.43
N TYR A 242 2.67 -1.32 -13.19
CA TYR A 242 2.28 -0.14 -13.93
C TYR A 242 3.17 1.03 -13.55
N PHE A 243 3.53 1.16 -12.27
CA PHE A 243 4.45 2.20 -11.81
C PHE A 243 5.81 2.10 -12.51
N TYR A 244 6.38 0.89 -12.55
CA TYR A 244 7.67 0.65 -13.21
C TYR A 244 7.60 0.94 -14.72
N LEU A 245 6.58 0.41 -15.41
CA LEU A 245 6.39 0.67 -16.83
C LEU A 245 6.14 2.15 -17.13
N PHE A 246 5.38 2.85 -16.28
CA PHE A 246 5.19 4.29 -16.34
C PHE A 246 6.52 5.03 -16.23
N VAL A 247 7.33 4.78 -15.20
CA VAL A 247 8.60 5.47 -15.00
C VAL A 247 9.55 5.21 -16.17
N CYS A 248 9.70 3.97 -16.63
CA CYS A 248 10.58 3.65 -17.76
C CYS A 248 10.10 4.28 -19.08
N SER A 249 8.80 4.18 -19.39
CA SER A 249 8.26 4.78 -20.62
C SER A 249 8.24 6.31 -20.59
N LEU A 250 8.02 6.92 -19.43
CA LEU A 250 8.12 8.36 -19.24
C LEU A 250 9.58 8.83 -19.43
N THR A 251 10.57 8.10 -18.89
CA THR A 251 11.99 8.40 -19.15
C THR A 251 12.31 8.37 -20.64
N LEU A 252 11.87 7.33 -21.36
CA LEU A 252 12.06 7.25 -22.82
C LEU A 252 11.37 8.40 -23.55
N LEU A 253 10.11 8.70 -23.21
CA LEU A 253 9.35 9.79 -23.80
C LEU A 253 10.05 11.13 -23.60
N VAL A 254 10.48 11.46 -22.37
CA VAL A 254 11.16 12.74 -22.08
C VAL A 254 12.50 12.83 -22.82
N ILE A 255 13.27 11.73 -22.94
CA ILE A 255 14.50 11.71 -23.75
C ILE A 255 14.17 11.94 -25.25
N SER A 256 13.12 11.32 -25.77
CA SER A 256 12.68 11.52 -27.15
C SER A 256 12.27 12.96 -27.42
N LEU A 257 11.46 13.56 -26.55
CA LEU A 257 11.03 14.96 -26.66
C LEU A 257 12.24 15.91 -26.56
N PHE A 258 13.13 15.71 -25.59
CA PHE A 258 14.36 16.50 -25.46
C PHE A 258 15.21 16.45 -26.73
N THR A 259 15.43 15.25 -27.26
CA THR A 259 16.27 15.04 -28.44
C THR A 259 15.64 15.69 -29.68
N ALA A 260 14.33 15.56 -29.86
CA ALA A 260 13.59 16.22 -30.93
C ALA A 260 13.69 17.75 -30.80
N SER A 261 13.27 18.33 -29.68
CA SER A 261 13.27 19.79 -29.51
C SER A 261 14.66 20.40 -29.62
N LEU A 262 15.70 19.73 -29.08
CA LEU A 262 17.09 20.16 -29.25
C LEU A 262 17.53 20.08 -30.72
N THR A 263 17.17 19.01 -31.43
CA THR A 263 17.49 18.85 -32.86
C THR A 263 16.83 19.95 -33.68
N HIS A 264 15.58 20.32 -33.39
CA HIS A 264 14.88 21.40 -34.09
C HIS A 264 15.62 22.75 -33.95
N ILE A 265 16.06 23.11 -32.73
CA ILE A 265 16.87 24.31 -32.48
C ILE A 265 18.21 24.24 -33.23
N CYS A 266 18.91 23.11 -33.14
CA CYS A 266 20.20 22.91 -33.79
C CYS A 266 20.12 23.00 -35.32
N LEU A 267 19.04 22.48 -35.93
CA LEU A 267 18.83 22.54 -37.37
C LEU A 267 18.56 23.97 -37.85
N LEU A 268 17.72 24.72 -37.12
CA LEU A 268 17.49 26.14 -37.43
C LEU A 268 18.78 26.96 -37.26
N SER A 269 19.58 26.66 -36.24
CA SER A 269 20.87 27.32 -35.97
C SER A 269 21.93 27.08 -37.06
N LYS A 270 21.70 26.16 -38.01
CA LYS A 270 22.54 26.02 -39.20
C LYS A 270 22.19 27.01 -40.31
N GLN A 271 20.97 27.54 -40.30
CA GLN A 271 20.45 28.45 -41.32
C GLN A 271 20.44 29.91 -40.84
N MET A 272 20.34 30.13 -39.53
CA MET A 272 20.32 31.45 -38.89
C MET A 272 21.14 31.44 -37.61
N THR A 273 21.36 32.62 -37.01
CA THR A 273 22.05 32.70 -35.71
C THR A 273 21.27 31.96 -34.62
N PHE A 274 21.96 31.47 -33.58
CA PHE A 274 21.31 30.76 -32.48
C PHE A 274 20.22 31.58 -31.79
N VAL A 275 20.44 32.89 -31.62
CA VAL A 275 19.46 33.80 -30.99
C VAL A 275 18.21 33.93 -31.87
N ASP A 276 18.38 34.01 -33.19
CA ASP A 276 17.25 34.09 -34.11
C ASP A 276 16.51 32.76 -34.21
N ALA A 277 17.22 31.62 -34.14
CA ALA A 277 16.61 30.30 -34.04
C ALA A 277 15.71 30.18 -32.80
N ILE A 278 16.17 30.64 -31.63
CA ILE A 278 15.35 30.67 -30.41
C ILE A 278 14.14 31.58 -30.57
N LYS A 279 14.29 32.78 -31.14
CA LYS A 279 13.16 33.70 -31.39
C LYS A 279 12.13 33.09 -32.33
N HIS A 280 12.57 32.28 -33.30
CA HIS A 280 11.70 31.59 -34.23
C HIS A 280 10.99 30.37 -33.59
N THR A 281 11.66 29.65 -32.67
CA THR A 281 11.06 28.50 -31.97
C THR A 281 11.20 28.57 -30.43
N PRO A 282 10.54 29.55 -29.77
CA PRO A 282 10.65 29.71 -28.32
C PRO A 282 10.08 28.50 -27.57
N VAL A 283 9.10 27.80 -28.15
CA VAL A 283 8.49 26.61 -27.55
C VAL A 283 9.48 25.44 -27.48
N SER A 284 10.33 25.26 -28.48
CA SER A 284 11.39 24.24 -28.43
C SER A 284 12.32 24.46 -27.25
N LEU A 285 12.69 25.71 -26.97
CA LEU A 285 13.53 26.04 -25.82
C LEU A 285 12.83 25.69 -24.49
N VAL A 286 11.53 25.98 -24.37
CA VAL A 286 10.74 25.61 -23.19
C VAL A 286 10.70 24.11 -22.99
N ILE A 287 10.39 23.33 -24.05
CA ILE A 287 10.35 21.85 -23.98
C ILE A 287 11.73 21.31 -23.61
N THR A 288 12.79 21.74 -24.30
CA THR A 288 14.18 21.33 -24.01
C THR A 288 14.55 21.61 -22.55
N THR A 289 14.18 22.78 -22.02
CA THR A 289 14.49 23.15 -20.63
C THR A 289 13.74 22.26 -19.63
N VAL A 290 12.42 22.09 -19.81
CA VAL A 290 11.60 21.23 -18.94
C VAL A 290 12.11 19.79 -18.96
N CYS A 291 12.40 19.26 -20.15
CA CYS A 291 12.91 17.90 -20.29
C CYS A 291 14.31 17.75 -19.68
N PHE A 292 15.23 18.70 -19.88
CA PHE A 292 16.59 18.66 -19.33
C PHE A 292 16.59 18.44 -17.81
N PHE A 293 15.81 19.24 -17.06
CA PHE A 293 15.72 19.08 -15.61
C PHE A 293 14.99 17.80 -15.20
N SER A 294 14.05 17.32 -16.02
CA SER A 294 13.27 16.12 -15.72
C SER A 294 14.07 14.83 -15.93
N ILE A 295 14.95 14.76 -16.94
CA ILE A 295 15.64 13.51 -17.30
C ILE A 295 16.49 13.00 -16.14
N TRP A 296 17.19 13.86 -15.38
CA TRP A 296 18.13 13.39 -14.36
C TRP A 296 17.39 12.68 -13.22
N SER A 297 16.26 13.25 -12.80
CA SER A 297 15.40 12.64 -11.80
C SER A 297 14.75 11.34 -12.31
N LEU A 298 14.29 11.33 -13.56
CA LEU A 298 13.58 10.18 -14.14
C LEU A 298 14.52 9.00 -14.43
N MET A 299 15.71 9.27 -15.00
CA MET A 299 16.74 8.24 -15.20
C MET A 299 17.21 7.64 -13.87
N GLY A 300 17.44 8.48 -12.85
CA GLY A 300 17.79 8.01 -11.50
C GLY A 300 16.72 7.10 -10.91
N LEU A 301 15.45 7.50 -11.02
CA LEU A 301 14.32 6.69 -10.54
C LEU A 301 14.15 5.38 -11.32
N SER A 302 14.24 5.41 -12.66
CA SER A 302 14.21 4.21 -13.50
C SER A 302 15.34 3.24 -13.13
N GLY A 303 16.56 3.75 -12.97
CA GLY A 303 17.74 2.95 -12.59
C GLY A 303 17.59 2.33 -11.20
N PHE A 304 17.17 3.12 -10.22
CA PHE A 304 16.94 2.64 -8.86
C PHE A 304 15.88 1.52 -8.80
N HIS A 305 14.73 1.71 -9.46
CA HIS A 305 13.70 0.67 -9.48
C HIS A 305 14.10 -0.55 -10.31
N SER A 306 14.98 -0.41 -11.31
CA SER A 306 15.58 -1.53 -12.02
C SER A 306 16.49 -2.36 -11.10
N TYR A 307 17.29 -1.70 -10.25
CA TYR A 307 18.09 -2.34 -9.21
C TYR A 307 17.22 -3.09 -8.18
N LEU A 308 16.17 -2.44 -7.66
CA LEU A 308 15.25 -3.05 -6.71
C LEU A 308 14.56 -4.28 -7.31
N LEU A 309 14.11 -4.17 -8.56
CA LEU A 309 13.49 -5.26 -9.32
C LEU A 309 14.45 -6.44 -9.48
N ALA A 310 15.69 -6.19 -9.93
CA ALA A 310 16.72 -7.21 -10.08
C ALA A 310 17.07 -7.90 -8.76
N SER A 311 16.96 -7.17 -7.64
CA SER A 311 17.31 -7.65 -6.29
C SER A 311 16.11 -8.22 -5.51
N SER A 312 14.90 -8.22 -6.08
CA SER A 312 13.64 -8.57 -5.40
C SER A 312 13.41 -7.80 -4.09
N LEU A 313 13.69 -6.50 -4.11
CA LEU A 313 13.50 -5.59 -2.99
C LEU A 313 12.37 -4.61 -3.28
N THR A 314 11.71 -4.16 -2.21
CA THR A 314 10.92 -2.92 -2.23
C THR A 314 11.78 -1.75 -1.77
N THR A 315 11.43 -0.53 -2.16
CA THR A 315 12.07 0.70 -1.67
C THR A 315 12.07 0.74 -0.14
N ASN A 316 10.95 0.38 0.48
CA ASN A 316 10.80 0.32 1.93
C ASN A 316 11.76 -0.70 2.59
N GLU A 317 12.00 -1.85 1.97
CA GLU A 317 12.93 -2.86 2.49
C GLU A 317 14.38 -2.40 2.38
N ASP A 318 14.75 -1.79 1.25
CA ASP A 318 16.10 -1.28 0.97
C ASP A 318 16.45 -0.11 1.89
N MET A 319 15.57 0.89 1.98
CA MET A 319 15.76 2.07 2.84
C MET A 319 15.90 1.70 4.33
N LYS A 320 15.22 0.64 4.78
CA LYS A 320 15.34 0.13 6.15
C LYS A 320 16.59 -0.74 6.35
N GLY A 321 17.29 -1.10 5.28
CA GLY A 321 18.38 -2.06 5.32
C GLY A 321 17.93 -3.44 5.81
N THR A 322 16.70 -3.86 5.49
CA THR A 322 16.03 -5.04 6.07
C THR A 322 16.87 -6.31 5.98
N PHE A 323 17.58 -6.46 4.85
CA PHE A 323 18.44 -7.61 4.55
C PHE A 323 19.94 -7.24 4.51
N ARG A 324 20.33 -6.09 5.08
CA ARG A 324 21.74 -5.65 5.10
C ARG A 324 22.43 -6.07 6.40
N ASN A 325 23.46 -6.90 6.31
CA ASN A 325 24.18 -7.44 7.48
C ASN A 325 24.84 -6.37 8.37
N LYS A 326 25.21 -5.21 7.80
CA LYS A 326 25.94 -4.14 8.51
C LYS A 326 25.19 -3.56 9.73
N ASN A 327 23.87 -3.73 9.79
CA ASN A 327 23.04 -3.14 10.85
C ASN A 327 22.70 -4.12 11.99
N ARG A 328 23.34 -5.30 12.07
CA ARG A 328 23.01 -6.33 13.06
C ARG A 328 24.20 -6.68 13.98
N PRO A 329 23.92 -7.06 15.25
CA PRO A 329 24.95 -7.55 16.16
C PRO A 329 25.70 -8.72 15.53
N GLN A 330 27.01 -8.59 15.37
CA GLN A 330 27.88 -9.67 14.90
C GLN A 330 28.17 -10.59 16.08
N THR A 331 27.19 -11.41 16.47
CA THR A 331 27.49 -12.56 17.33
C THR A 331 28.04 -13.69 16.46
N PRO A 332 28.99 -14.50 16.94
CA PRO A 332 29.61 -15.58 16.16
C PRO A 332 28.62 -16.58 15.56
N ASN A 333 27.44 -16.70 16.16
CA ASN A 333 26.37 -17.62 15.77
C ASN A 333 25.14 -16.92 15.15
N ALA A 334 25.22 -15.62 14.81
CA ALA A 334 24.10 -14.93 14.19
C ALA A 334 23.86 -15.49 12.77
N PRO A 335 22.65 -15.98 12.45
CA PRO A 335 22.36 -16.50 11.12
C PRO A 335 22.48 -15.39 10.06
N VAL A 336 23.17 -15.69 8.96
CA VAL A 336 23.30 -14.78 7.81
C VAL A 336 21.92 -14.56 7.20
N VAL A 337 21.40 -13.34 7.34
CA VAL A 337 20.10 -12.97 6.78
C VAL A 337 20.28 -12.58 5.32
N ARG A 338 20.00 -13.54 4.44
CA ARG A 338 19.89 -13.32 2.99
C ARG A 338 18.48 -12.87 2.65
N ASN A 339 18.30 -12.13 1.56
CA ASN A 339 16.96 -11.82 1.04
C ASN A 339 16.27 -13.14 0.63
N PRO A 340 15.22 -13.62 1.33
CA PRO A 340 14.57 -14.88 0.99
C PRO A 340 13.71 -14.80 -0.27
N TYR A 341 13.49 -13.60 -0.80
CA TYR A 341 12.60 -13.35 -1.94
C TYR A 341 13.32 -13.30 -3.30
N THR A 342 14.64 -13.49 -3.33
CA THR A 342 15.43 -13.48 -4.57
C THR A 342 15.59 -14.88 -5.14
N PHE A 343 15.32 -15.03 -6.43
CA PHE A 343 15.45 -16.29 -7.18
C PHE A 343 16.30 -16.13 -8.45
N GLY A 344 17.10 -15.06 -8.53
CA GLY A 344 17.89 -14.66 -9.71
C GLY A 344 17.23 -13.52 -10.50
N ILE A 345 18.05 -12.72 -11.18
CA ILE A 345 17.63 -11.45 -11.81
C ILE A 345 16.43 -11.63 -12.76
N LEU A 346 16.53 -12.57 -13.72
CA LEU A 346 15.46 -12.82 -14.69
C LEU A 346 14.17 -13.31 -14.02
N SER A 347 14.30 -14.21 -13.04
CA SER A 347 13.17 -14.73 -12.27
C SER A 347 12.50 -13.61 -11.49
N ASN A 348 13.27 -12.75 -10.82
CA ASN A 348 12.78 -11.61 -10.06
C ASN A 348 11.99 -10.64 -10.96
N CYS A 349 12.57 -10.27 -12.11
CA CYS A 349 11.93 -9.40 -13.09
C CYS A 349 10.61 -10.02 -13.61
N SER A 350 10.66 -11.28 -14.06
CA SER A 350 9.49 -11.99 -14.59
C SER A 350 8.38 -12.13 -13.55
N ASN A 351 8.72 -12.50 -12.31
CA ASN A 351 7.72 -12.66 -11.25
C ASN A 351 7.02 -11.34 -10.89
N ARG A 352 7.68 -10.20 -11.02
CA ARG A 352 7.10 -8.91 -10.65
C ARG A 352 6.39 -8.22 -11.82
N LEU A 353 6.85 -8.40 -13.05
CA LEU A 353 6.31 -7.73 -14.24
C LEU A 353 5.33 -8.59 -15.03
N CYS A 354 5.55 -9.91 -15.09
CA CYS A 354 4.82 -10.81 -15.98
C CYS A 354 3.86 -11.76 -15.25
N SER A 355 3.90 -11.83 -13.92
CA SER A 355 2.97 -12.67 -13.16
C SER A 355 1.52 -12.19 -13.30
N SER A 356 0.57 -13.12 -13.16
CA SER A 356 -0.85 -12.76 -13.09
C SER A 356 -1.10 -11.80 -11.92
N GLN A 357 -1.96 -10.80 -12.14
CA GLN A 357 -2.30 -9.85 -11.09
C GLN A 357 -3.12 -10.57 -10.01
N THR A 358 -2.72 -10.43 -8.75
CA THR A 358 -3.49 -11.00 -7.63
C THR A 358 -4.82 -10.25 -7.46
N PRO A 359 -5.89 -10.94 -7.04
CA PRO A 359 -7.19 -10.32 -6.79
C PRO A 359 -7.12 -9.27 -5.67
N SER A 360 -8.09 -8.34 -5.64
CA SER A 360 -8.22 -7.40 -4.52
C SER A 360 -8.61 -8.15 -3.27
N VAL A 361 -7.88 -7.92 -2.18
CA VAL A 361 -8.28 -8.40 -0.85
C VAL A 361 -9.30 -7.45 -0.24
N LEU A 362 -9.23 -6.16 -0.56
CA LEU A 362 -10.21 -5.17 -0.14
C LEU A 362 -11.58 -5.44 -0.75
N ASP A 363 -11.62 -5.80 -2.04
CA ASP A 363 -12.84 -5.98 -2.83
C ASP A 363 -13.79 -4.77 -2.64
N PRO A 364 -13.41 -3.56 -3.10
CA PRO A 364 -14.13 -2.32 -2.77
C PRO A 364 -15.60 -2.35 -3.18
N THR A 365 -15.90 -3.02 -4.30
CA THR A 365 -17.24 -3.14 -4.89
C THR A 365 -18.12 -4.16 -4.16
N GLY A 366 -17.55 -5.02 -3.33
CA GLY A 366 -18.29 -5.99 -2.54
C GLY A 366 -19.22 -5.34 -1.52
N GLU A 367 -20.14 -6.15 -0.99
CA GLU A 367 -21.09 -5.73 0.04
C GLU A 367 -20.64 -6.24 1.42
N VAL A 368 -20.91 -5.45 2.44
CA VAL A 368 -20.72 -5.82 3.84
C VAL A 368 -22.00 -5.49 4.60
N ILE A 369 -22.36 -6.38 5.53
CA ILE A 369 -23.44 -6.13 6.49
C ILE A 369 -22.80 -5.38 7.65
N LEU A 370 -23.23 -4.14 7.89
CA LEU A 370 -22.81 -3.44 9.10
C LEU A 370 -23.46 -4.15 10.30
N ALA A 371 -22.66 -4.92 11.04
CA ALA A 371 -23.12 -5.50 12.29
C ALA A 371 -23.50 -4.35 13.25
N PRO A 372 -24.64 -4.45 13.96
CA PRO A 372 -24.99 -3.46 14.94
C PRO A 372 -23.90 -3.40 16.01
N TYR A 373 -23.43 -2.19 16.32
CA TYR A 373 -22.48 -1.98 17.39
C TYR A 373 -23.11 -2.48 18.69
N VAL A 374 -22.51 -3.50 19.34
CA VAL A 374 -22.91 -3.85 20.70
C VAL A 374 -22.45 -2.68 21.58
N MET A 375 -23.38 -1.79 21.93
CA MET A 375 -23.12 -0.86 23.02
C MET A 375 -22.94 -1.71 24.27
N ARG A 376 -21.72 -1.74 24.83
CA ARG A 376 -21.60 -2.15 26.23
C ARG A 376 -22.50 -1.20 27.02
N PRO A 377 -23.39 -1.68 27.89
CA PRO A 377 -24.04 -0.82 28.84
C PRO A 377 -22.95 -0.01 29.53
N LYS A 378 -23.11 1.31 29.61
CA LYS A 378 -22.33 2.07 30.57
C LYS A 378 -22.65 1.42 31.91
N ALA A 379 -21.71 0.67 32.47
CA ALA A 379 -21.76 0.38 33.89
C ALA A 379 -21.96 1.75 34.56
N VAL A 380 -23.04 1.90 35.30
CA VAL A 380 -23.32 3.09 36.10
C VAL A 380 -22.16 3.17 37.08
N ALA A 381 -21.13 3.91 36.70
CA ALA A 381 -20.02 4.22 37.57
C ALA A 381 -20.58 5.18 38.62
N HIS A 382 -20.87 4.66 39.80
CA HIS A 382 -20.73 5.47 41.00
C HIS A 382 -19.31 6.02 40.97
N VAL A 383 -19.26 7.34 40.83
CA VAL A 383 -18.06 8.16 40.83
C VAL A 383 -17.26 7.86 42.09
N THR A 384 -16.04 7.36 41.92
CA THR A 384 -14.95 7.66 42.85
C THR A 384 -13.79 8.28 42.06
N ASP A 385 -13.32 9.39 42.61
CA ASP A 385 -12.68 10.54 41.98
C ASP A 385 -11.19 10.35 41.60
N GLU A 386 -10.81 9.19 41.06
CA GLU A 386 -9.41 8.91 40.69
C GLU A 386 -9.18 8.58 39.20
N THR A 387 -10.23 8.21 38.45
CA THR A 387 -10.10 7.84 37.03
C THR A 387 -10.19 9.04 36.06
N GLU A 388 -10.63 10.21 36.52
CA GLU A 388 -10.72 11.41 35.68
C GLU A 388 -9.38 12.13 35.46
N ARG A 389 -8.32 11.76 36.19
CA ARG A 389 -6.95 12.30 35.96
C ARG A 389 -6.24 11.67 34.77
N ILE A 390 -6.58 10.43 34.40
CA ILE A 390 -5.83 9.70 33.36
C ILE A 390 -6.34 10.04 31.95
N SER A 391 -7.64 10.34 31.77
CA SER A 391 -8.19 10.71 30.46
C SER A 391 -7.77 12.10 29.96
N ARG A 392 -7.26 12.96 30.85
CA ARG A 392 -6.71 14.28 30.46
C ARG A 392 -5.24 14.22 30.04
N TYR A 393 -4.52 13.13 30.28
CA TYR A 393 -3.11 12.99 29.89
C TYR A 393 -2.92 12.58 28.43
N ASP A 394 -3.86 11.82 27.85
CA ASP A 394 -3.74 11.30 26.48
C ASP A 394 -4.07 12.33 25.39
N HIS A 395 -4.71 13.45 25.77
CA HIS A 395 -5.05 14.53 24.84
C HIS A 395 -4.00 15.64 24.71
N ARG A 396 -2.90 15.61 25.49
CA ARG A 396 -1.83 16.63 25.44
C ARG A 396 -0.54 16.21 24.73
N ILE A 397 -0.41 14.97 24.23
CA ILE A 397 0.82 14.50 23.55
C ILE A 397 0.73 14.60 22.00
N THR A 398 -0.36 15.12 21.43
CA THR A 398 -0.52 15.28 19.96
C THR A 398 -0.59 16.72 19.45
N VAL A 399 -0.09 17.69 20.23
CA VAL A 399 0.20 19.06 19.74
C VAL A 399 1.51 19.55 20.36
N ASN A 400 2.63 19.13 19.78
CA ASN A 400 3.89 19.89 19.62
C ASN A 400 5.03 18.94 19.22
N ASN A 401 5.26 18.82 17.91
CA ASN A 401 6.55 18.95 17.22
C ASN A 401 6.39 18.54 15.75
#